data_AF-A0A920VTI9-F1
#
_entry.id   AF-A0A920VTI9-F1
#
_cell.length_a   1.000
_cell.length_b   1.000
_cell.length_c   1.000
_cell.angle_alpha   90.00
_cell.angle_beta   90.00
_cell.angle_gamma   90.00
#
_symmetry.space_group_name_H-M   'P 1'
#
loop_
_entity.id
_entity.type
_entity.pdbx_description
1 polymer ?
#
loop_
_entity_poly.entity_id
_entity_poly.type
_entity_poly.pdbx_seq_one_letter_code
_entity_poly.pdbx_strand_id
1 'polypeptide(L)'
;MCQGMGSRYPVGISPIIDPDTGEVPVDSKGRRSYSTSMSYCPSIKKHVVMGYLPKNIAVQGKSLLLEYFNENGDGIYPMTVQIVGKGSLYDPNNERVRS
;
A
#
# COMPACT_ATOMS: atom_id res chain seq x y z
N MET A 1 -8.51 -11.23 28.24
CA MET A 1 -8.67 -10.01 27.41
C MET A 1 -7.35 -9.27 27.46
N CYS A 2 -6.56 -9.29 26.39
CA CYS A 2 -5.29 -8.54 26.29
C CYS A 2 -5.43 -7.61 25.09
N GLN A 3 -5.94 -6.41 25.31
CA GLN A 3 -5.87 -5.36 24.29
C GLN A 3 -4.50 -4.68 24.40
N GLY A 4 -3.60 -5.06 23.50
CA GLY A 4 -2.30 -4.44 23.38
C GLY A 4 -2.46 -3.02 22.83
N MET A 5 -2.37 -2.02 23.70
CA MET A 5 -2.25 -0.60 23.35
C MET A 5 -0.87 -0.32 22.73
N GLY A 6 -0.67 -0.73 21.48
CA GLY A 6 0.50 -0.33 20.70
C GLY A 6 0.04 0.03 19.30
N SER A 7 0.55 1.13 18.74
CA SER A 7 0.39 1.43 17.32
C SER A 7 0.94 0.24 16.52
N ARG A 8 0.04 -0.58 15.99
CA ARG A 8 0.42 -1.72 15.16
C ARG A 8 0.74 -1.19 13.78
N TYR A 9 2.01 -1.28 13.41
CA TYR A 9 2.41 -0.99 12.04
C TYR A 9 2.00 -2.17 11.16
N PRO A 10 1.39 -1.90 9.99
CA PRO A 10 0.90 -2.97 9.16
C PRO A 10 2.04 -3.83 8.61
N VAL A 11 1.98 -5.14 8.83
CA VAL A 11 2.99 -6.11 8.37
C VAL A 11 2.33 -7.31 7.68
N GLY A 12 2.90 -7.76 6.56
CA GLY A 12 2.43 -8.94 5.82
C GLY A 12 1.53 -8.62 4.62
N ILE A 13 0.64 -9.57 4.31
CA ILE A 13 -0.23 -9.55 3.13
C ILE A 13 -1.63 -9.13 3.57
N SER A 14 -2.09 -8.00 3.04
CA SER A 14 -3.35 -7.34 3.38
C SER A 14 -4.10 -6.97 2.09
N PRO A 15 -5.45 -7.05 2.09
CA PRO A 15 -6.22 -6.60 0.95
C PRO A 15 -6.08 -5.09 0.75
N ILE A 16 -5.94 -4.69 -0.51
CA ILE A 16 -6.00 -3.28 -0.92
C ILE A 16 -7.42 -3.01 -1.38
N ILE A 17 -8.08 -2.03 -0.79
CA ILE A 17 -9.45 -1.63 -1.08
C ILE A 17 -9.42 -0.35 -1.92
N ASP A 18 -10.25 -0.30 -2.95
CA ASP A 18 -10.50 0.93 -3.70
C ASP A 18 -11.60 1.74 -2.98
N PRO A 19 -11.33 2.97 -2.52
CA PRO A 19 -12.32 3.79 -1.82
C PRO A 19 -13.56 4.10 -2.67
N ASP A 20 -13.45 4.06 -4.00
CA ASP A 20 -14.59 4.35 -4.89
C ASP A 20 -15.60 3.21 -4.90
N THR A 21 -15.14 1.96 -4.78
CA THR A 21 -15.99 0.76 -4.84
C THR A 21 -16.23 0.15 -3.45
N GLY A 22 -15.36 0.44 -2.49
CA GLY A 22 -15.35 -0.21 -1.17
C GLY A 22 -14.90 -1.69 -1.22
N GLU A 23 -14.48 -2.18 -2.39
CA GLU A 23 -14.10 -3.58 -2.60
C GLU A 23 -12.62 -3.71 -2.97
N VAL A 24 -12.11 -4.95 -2.87
CA VAL A 24 -10.76 -5.31 -3.30
C VAL A 24 -10.74 -5.39 -4.83
N PRO A 25 -9.95 -4.54 -5.53
CA PRO A 25 -9.88 -4.55 -6.98
C PRO A 25 -9.44 -5.91 -7.52
N VAL A 26 -10.07 -6.31 -8.61
CA VAL A 26 -9.76 -7.55 -9.32
C VAL A 26 -9.22 -7.21 -10.70
N ASP A 27 -8.10 -7.83 -11.06
CA ASP A 27 -7.52 -7.64 -12.39
C ASP A 27 -8.27 -8.41 -13.48
N SER A 28 -7.89 -8.18 -14.74
CA SER A 28 -8.51 -8.85 -15.90
C SER A 28 -8.34 -10.37 -15.93
N LYS A 29 -7.53 -10.95 -15.04
CA LYS A 29 -7.33 -12.40 -14.89
C LYS A 29 -8.05 -12.95 -13.65
N GLY A 30 -8.87 -12.15 -12.96
CA GLY A 30 -9.59 -12.57 -11.75
C GLY A 30 -8.73 -12.54 -10.48
N ARG A 31 -7.55 -11.93 -10.50
CA ARG A 31 -6.63 -11.87 -9.35
C ARG A 31 -6.93 -10.61 -8.53
N ARG A 32 -7.15 -10.81 -7.23
CA ARG A 32 -7.40 -9.73 -6.26
C ARG A 32 -6.11 -8.98 -5.91
N SER A 33 -6.25 -7.69 -5.68
CA SER A 33 -5.16 -6.81 -5.25
C SER A 33 -4.82 -7.00 -3.77
N TYR A 34 -3.58 -7.41 -3.51
CA TYR A 34 -3.03 -7.59 -2.17
C TYR A 34 -1.68 -6.88 -2.04
N SER A 35 -1.35 -6.45 -0.82
CA SER A 35 0.00 -6.05 -0.48
C SER A 35 0.93 -7.26 -0.52
N THR A 36 2.09 -7.12 -1.14
CA THR A 36 3.13 -8.15 -1.21
C THR A 36 4.21 -7.93 -0.16
N SER A 37 4.52 -6.66 0.12
CA SER A 37 5.54 -6.28 1.09
C SER A 37 5.21 -4.92 1.68
N MET A 38 5.62 -4.76 2.93
CA MET A 38 5.31 -3.61 3.74
C MET A 38 6.52 -3.30 4.61
N SER A 39 7.01 -2.06 4.55
CA SER A 39 8.14 -1.66 5.37
C SER A 39 8.10 -0.18 5.71
N TYR A 40 8.60 0.16 6.88
CA TYR A 40 8.83 1.55 7.25
C TYR A 40 10.11 2.05 6.57
N CYS A 41 9.99 3.10 5.76
CA CYS A 41 11.13 3.73 5.11
C CYS A 41 11.57 4.96 5.92
N PRO A 42 12.66 4.87 6.73
CA PRO A 42 13.05 5.95 7.63
C PRO A 42 13.47 7.23 6.88
N SER A 43 13.98 7.09 5.66
CA SER A 43 14.43 8.22 4.85
C SER A 43 13.31 9.16 4.42
N ILE A 44 12.12 8.64 4.15
CA ILE A 44 10.92 9.43 3.81
C ILE A 44 9.95 9.54 4.99
N LYS A 45 10.29 8.96 6.15
CA LYS A 45 9.46 8.89 7.37
C LYS A 45 8.02 8.42 7.11
N LYS A 46 7.85 7.48 6.16
CA LYS A 46 6.55 6.95 5.72
C LYS A 46 6.57 5.43 5.69
N HIS A 47 5.39 4.85 5.88
CA HIS A 47 5.17 3.43 5.66
C HIS A 47 4.96 3.17 4.18
N VAL A 48 5.78 2.31 3.58
CA VAL A 48 5.71 1.97 2.17
C VAL A 48 5.06 0.60 2.03
N VAL A 49 4.11 0.52 1.10
CA VAL A 49 3.39 -0.70 0.76
C VAL A 49 3.61 -0.98 -0.72
N MET A 50 4.03 -2.19 -1.04
CA MET A 50 4.05 -2.68 -2.40
C MET A 50 2.89 -3.66 -2.58
N GLY A 51 2.22 -3.59 -3.73
CA GLY A 51 1.13 -4.48 -4.08
C GLY A 51 0.84 -4.40 -5.57
N TYR A 52 0.11 -5.39 -6.07
CA TYR A 52 -0.33 -5.41 -7.46
C TYR A 52 -1.69 -4.74 -7.58
N LEU A 53 -1.78 -3.76 -8.48
CA LEU A 53 -3.02 -3.06 -8.81
C LEU A 53 -3.38 -3.32 -10.28
N PRO A 54 -4.68 -3.42 -10.61
CA PRO A 54 -5.11 -3.46 -11.99
C PRO A 54 -4.80 -2.12 -12.69
N LYS A 55 -4.48 -2.21 -13.99
CA LYS A 55 -3.95 -1.08 -14.78
C LYS A 55 -4.88 0.15 -14.79
N ASN A 56 -6.19 -0.06 -14.62
CA ASN A 56 -7.20 0.99 -14.57
C ASN A 56 -7.10 1.89 -13.32
N ILE A 57 -6.66 1.35 -12.18
CA ILE A 57 -6.53 2.12 -10.92
C ILE A 57 -5.09 2.36 -10.51
N ALA A 58 -4.13 1.70 -11.17
CA ALA A 58 -2.71 1.92 -10.99
C ALA A 58 -2.31 3.28 -11.58
N VAL A 59 -2.74 4.37 -10.93
CA VAL A 59 -2.52 5.75 -11.33
C VAL A 59 -1.82 6.47 -10.17
N GLN A 60 -0.73 7.17 -10.47
CA GLN A 60 -0.04 7.97 -9.46
C GLN A 60 -0.98 9.04 -8.89
N GLY A 61 -0.95 9.21 -7.56
CA GLY A 61 -1.85 10.12 -6.85
C GLY A 61 -3.22 9.52 -6.51
N LYS A 62 -3.56 8.31 -7.00
CA LYS A 62 -4.79 7.62 -6.62
C LYS A 62 -4.74 7.26 -5.13
N SER A 63 -5.80 7.59 -4.41
CA SER A 63 -6.00 7.16 -3.03
C SER A 63 -6.53 5.74 -3.00
N LEU A 64 -5.98 4.92 -2.11
CA LEU A 64 -6.37 3.54 -1.85
C LEU A 64 -6.41 3.32 -0.33
N LEU A 65 -7.01 2.22 0.09
CA LEU A 65 -7.14 1.85 1.49
C LEU A 65 -6.44 0.50 1.72
N LEU A 66 -5.65 0.39 2.79
CA LEU A 66 -5.17 -0.90 3.26
C LEU A 66 -6.08 -1.41 4.35
N GLU A 67 -6.57 -2.64 4.23
CA GLU A 67 -7.19 -3.32 5.36
C GLU A 67 -6.12 -4.12 6.12
N TYR A 68 -5.77 -3.68 7.33
CA TYR A 68 -4.83 -4.34 8.21
C TYR A 68 -5.44 -4.58 9.59
N PHE A 69 -5.65 -5.85 9.93
CA PHE A 69 -6.33 -6.32 11.15
C PHE A 69 -7.65 -5.61 11.39
N ASN A 70 -8.75 -6.22 10.96
CA ASN A 70 -10.12 -5.75 11.12
C ASN A 70 -10.59 -5.83 12.60
N GLU A 71 -9.85 -5.18 13.51
CA GLU A 71 -10.26 -4.96 14.90
C GLU A 71 -11.26 -3.79 14.91
N ASN A 72 -12.54 -4.11 14.69
CA ASN A 72 -13.68 -3.22 14.91
C ASN A 72 -13.73 -1.92 14.07
N GLY A 73 -13.18 -1.92 12.86
CA GLY A 73 -13.29 -0.78 11.93
C GLY A 73 -12.12 0.21 11.96
N ASP A 74 -11.15 0.05 12.86
CA ASP A 74 -9.93 0.88 12.93
C ASP A 74 -8.73 0.31 12.13
N GLY A 75 -8.97 -0.74 11.33
CA GLY A 75 -7.94 -1.41 10.51
C GLY A 75 -7.77 -0.84 9.10
N ILE A 76 -8.41 0.29 8.77
CA ILE A 76 -8.37 0.85 7.41
C ILE A 76 -7.37 2.01 7.37
N TYR A 77 -6.26 1.80 6.67
CA TYR A 77 -5.21 2.82 6.54
C TYR A 77 -5.24 3.46 5.15
N PRO A 78 -5.47 4.79 5.05
CA PRO A 78 -5.39 5.49 3.77
C PRO A 78 -3.95 5.50 3.25
N MET A 79 -3.82 5.19 1.98
CA MET A 79 -2.55 5.24 1.26
C MET A 79 -2.74 5.96 -0.08
N THR A 80 -1.65 6.46 -0.64
CA THR A 80 -1.66 7.11 -1.95
C THR A 80 -0.63 6.43 -2.83
N VAL A 81 -1.03 6.07 -4.05
CA VAL A 81 -0.14 5.47 -5.04
C VAL A 81 0.93 6.50 -5.42
N GLN A 82 2.16 6.28 -4.97
CA GLN A 82 3.28 7.16 -5.27
C GLN A 82 3.98 6.80 -6.58
N ILE A 83 4.02 5.51 -6.94
CA ILE A 83 4.74 4.99 -8.10
C ILE A 83 3.93 3.86 -8.72
N VAL A 84 3.86 3.85 -10.05
CA VAL A 84 3.29 2.77 -10.84
C VAL A 84 4.34 2.25 -11.81
N GLY A 85 4.67 0.97 -11.74
CA GLY A 85 5.69 0.36 -12.61
C GLY A 85 7.11 0.70 -12.16
N LYS A 86 7.89 1.34 -13.03
CA LYS A 86 9.30 1.67 -12.78
C LYS A 86 9.42 3.06 -12.18
N GLY A 87 9.87 3.14 -10.92
CA GLY A 87 10.20 4.39 -10.26
C GLY A 87 10.87 4.15 -8.92
N SER A 88 11.61 5.14 -8.42
CA SER A 88 12.28 5.11 -7.12
C SER A 88 11.64 6.10 -6.17
N LEU A 89 11.23 5.63 -4.99
CA LEU A 89 10.74 6.48 -3.90
C LEU A 89 11.86 7.29 -3.23
N TYR A 90 13.11 6.82 -3.36
CA TYR A 90 14.27 7.34 -2.63
C TYR A 90 15.13 8.28 -3.49
N ASP A 91 15.11 8.10 -4.80
CA ASP A 91 15.91 8.90 -5.74
C ASP A 91 15.20 8.93 -7.11
N PRO A 92 14.19 9.80 -7.29
CA PRO A 92 13.41 9.87 -8.52
C PRO A 92 14.26 10.29 -9.74
N ASN A 93 15.38 10.99 -9.52
CA ASN A 93 16.31 11.41 -10.58
C ASN A 93 17.45 10.41 -10.82
N ASN A 94 17.53 9.33 -10.03
CA ASN A 94 18.53 8.27 -10.17
C ASN A 94 19.97 8.80 -10.13
N GLU A 95 20.21 9.89 -9.40
CA GLU A 95 21.49 10.61 -9.33
C GLU A 95 22.57 9.81 -8.56
N ARG A 96 22.18 8.94 -7.62
CA ARG A 96 23.14 8.21 -6.77
C ARG A 96 23.64 6.88 -7.33
N VAL A 97 23.05 6.36 -8.40
CA VAL A 97 23.50 5.10 -9.04
C VAL A 97 24.67 5.33 -10.00
N ARG A 98 25.02 6.60 -10.27
CA ARG A 98 26.21 6.98 -11.02
C ARG A 98 27.31 7.47 -10.08
N SER A 99 28.09 6.54 -9.53
CA SER A 99 29.41 6.81 -8.94
C SER A 99 30.27 5.56 -9.04
#